data_AF-A0AAV5T6J1-F1
#
_entry.id   AF-A0AAV5T6J1-F1
#
_cell.length_a   1.000
_cell.length_b   1.000
_cell.length_c   1.000
_cell.angle_alpha   90.00
_cell.angle_beta   90.00
_cell.angle_gamma   90.00
#
_symmetry.space_group_name_H-M   'P 1'
#
loop_
_entity.id
_entity.type
_entity.pdbx_description
1 polymer ?
#
loop_
_entity_poly.entity_id
_entity_poly.type
_entity_poly.pdbx_seq_one_letter_code
_entity_poly.pdbx_strand_id
1 'polypeptide(L)'
;LFPCAFRMRVWEASLVFYFTCFIVAEILRWIVRTFVPKPPNSLTVQLLNEFIGTLQICTPMFDVGTILETYGLFGVFVEITVIELANCYMIRDCVASPCPIVTSCYRKRKILRRALYVLAVQITAAFLSSRLARLFFSIGVHPVHLEVATNYDCSTDLSVALTTGAAIEGAAVLLGKCVETVASDRYADSWLQYLVNSSFAGFICALGINFTGLYGNPIVASACTFNCLGVSHLGHLAVYWASPIVAWYISEFVLGVEDDFEEIEEEEPKKEVEKREMKKEIKSGKKDD
;
A
#
# COMPACT_ATOMS: atom_id res chain seq x y z
N LEU A 1 31.47 17.97 26.81
CA LEU A 1 32.40 17.52 25.77
C LEU A 1 32.00 16.11 25.35
N PHE A 2 31.07 15.98 24.41
CA PHE A 2 30.76 14.69 23.78
C PHE A 2 31.74 14.50 22.62
N PRO A 3 32.59 13.46 22.65
CA PRO A 3 33.58 13.23 21.61
C PRO A 3 32.89 12.65 20.37
N CYS A 4 33.21 13.20 19.19
CA CYS A 4 33.16 12.58 17.85
C CYS A 4 32.29 11.32 17.66
N ALA A 5 31.01 11.35 18.00
CA ALA A 5 30.06 10.38 17.48
C ALA A 5 29.80 10.74 16.02
N PHE A 6 29.96 9.78 15.11
CA PHE A 6 29.58 9.88 13.70
C PHE A 6 28.33 10.77 13.55
N ARG A 7 28.46 11.96 12.96
CA ARG A 7 27.30 12.79 12.59
C ARG A 7 26.67 12.10 11.38
N MET A 8 25.93 11.04 11.65
CA MET A 8 25.10 10.39 10.66
C MET A 8 24.16 11.45 10.08
N ARG A 9 24.12 11.56 8.75
CA ARG A 9 23.26 12.52 8.06
C ARG A 9 21.80 12.03 8.09
N VAL A 10 20.84 12.93 7.92
CA VAL A 10 19.41 12.57 7.91
C VAL A 10 19.13 11.46 6.88
N TRP A 11 19.63 11.59 5.64
CA TRP A 11 19.45 10.57 4.61
C TRP A 11 20.02 9.19 5.00
N GLU A 12 21.11 9.13 5.78
CA GLU A 12 21.68 7.86 6.25
C GLU A 12 20.74 7.22 7.28
N ALA A 13 20.19 8.02 8.20
CA ALA A 13 19.21 7.57 9.18
C ALA A 13 17.92 7.07 8.53
N SER A 14 17.42 7.81 7.53
CA SER A 14 16.27 7.46 6.71
C SER A 14 16.48 6.14 5.97
N LEU A 15 17.66 5.94 5.35
CA LEU A 15 17.99 4.65 4.74
C LEU A 15 17.95 3.50 5.76
N VAL A 16 18.51 3.67 6.95
CA VAL A 16 18.45 2.66 8.01
C VAL A 16 16.98 2.37 8.40
N PHE A 17 16.13 3.40 8.45
CA PHE A 17 14.71 3.24 8.71
C PHE A 17 14.02 2.43 7.60
N TYR A 18 14.21 2.78 6.33
CA TYR A 18 13.60 2.05 5.21
C TYR A 18 14.10 0.60 5.18
N PHE A 19 15.41 0.37 5.24
CA PHE A 19 15.98 -0.98 5.28
C PHE A 19 15.38 -1.80 6.42
N THR A 20 15.18 -1.21 7.60
CA THR A 20 14.52 -1.89 8.72
C THR A 20 13.08 -2.25 8.37
N CYS A 21 12.30 -1.36 7.76
CA CYS A 21 10.93 -1.64 7.33
C CYS A 21 10.87 -2.83 6.37
N PHE A 22 11.70 -2.84 5.33
CA PHE A 22 11.73 -3.92 4.33
C PHE A 22 12.26 -5.24 4.91
N ILE A 23 13.30 -5.20 5.77
CA ILE A 23 13.83 -6.41 6.43
C ILE A 23 12.79 -7.01 7.37
N VAL A 24 12.12 -6.19 8.19
CA VAL A 24 11.06 -6.68 9.09
C VAL A 24 9.92 -7.29 8.28
N ALA A 25 9.50 -6.66 7.18
CA ALA A 25 8.48 -7.21 6.30
C ALA A 25 8.89 -8.58 5.71
N GLU A 26 10.13 -8.72 5.23
CA GLU A 26 10.62 -10.01 4.71
C GLU A 26 10.73 -11.08 5.80
N ILE A 27 11.18 -10.73 7.01
CA ILE A 27 11.19 -11.66 8.15
C ILE A 27 9.76 -12.11 8.47
N LEU A 28 8.79 -11.19 8.49
CA LEU A 28 7.39 -11.54 8.73
C LEU A 28 6.83 -12.45 7.63
N ARG A 29 7.11 -12.17 6.34
CA ARG A 29 6.70 -13.05 5.23
C ARG A 29 7.34 -14.43 5.35
N TRP A 30 8.62 -14.50 5.74
CA TRP A 30 9.31 -15.76 5.98
C TRP A 30 8.67 -16.54 7.14
N ILE A 31 8.31 -15.87 8.24
CA ILE A 31 7.59 -16.48 9.37
C ILE A 31 6.25 -17.02 8.90
N VAL A 32 5.47 -16.26 8.11
CA VAL A 32 4.17 -16.71 7.57
C VAL A 32 4.35 -17.98 6.74
N ARG A 33 5.33 -18.00 5.82
CA ARG A 33 5.60 -19.17 4.96
C ARG A 33 6.05 -20.40 5.75
N THR A 34 6.75 -20.21 6.86
CA THR A 34 7.34 -21.30 7.65
C THR A 34 6.35 -21.88 8.66
N PHE A 35 5.56 -21.01 9.32
CA PHE A 35 4.76 -21.40 10.49
C PHE A 35 3.25 -21.50 10.21
N VAL A 36 2.75 -21.00 9.07
CA VAL A 36 1.33 -21.13 8.72
C VAL A 36 1.14 -22.39 7.86
N PRO A 37 0.51 -23.47 8.37
CA PRO A 37 0.34 -24.73 7.64
C PRO A 37 -0.83 -24.62 6.64
N LYS A 38 -0.76 -23.67 5.71
CA LYS A 38 -1.75 -23.46 4.65
C LYS A 38 -1.05 -23.17 3.33
N PRO A 39 -1.68 -23.48 2.18
CA PRO A 39 -1.09 -23.14 0.89
C PRO A 39 -0.94 -21.61 0.74
N PRO A 40 0.05 -21.14 -0.05
CA PRO A 40 0.27 -19.71 -0.30
C PRO A 40 -0.99 -18.98 -0.76
N ASN A 41 -1.79 -19.67 -1.55
CA ASN A 41 -3.01 -19.15 -2.14
C ASN A 41 -4.22 -19.14 -1.18
N SER A 42 -4.07 -19.63 0.05
CA SER A 42 -5.17 -19.59 1.02
C SER A 42 -5.50 -18.16 1.44
N LEU A 43 -6.79 -17.88 1.68
CA LEU A 43 -7.25 -16.56 2.13
C LEU A 43 -6.48 -16.07 3.36
N THR A 44 -6.15 -16.95 4.30
CA THR A 44 -5.38 -16.57 5.50
C THR A 44 -3.98 -16.09 5.16
N VAL A 45 -3.24 -16.79 4.29
CA VAL A 45 -1.87 -16.40 3.93
C VAL A 45 -1.90 -15.09 3.13
N GLN A 46 -2.86 -14.93 2.21
CA GLN A 46 -3.05 -13.69 1.48
C GLN A 46 -3.36 -12.51 2.41
N LEU A 47 -4.29 -12.67 3.37
CA LEU A 47 -4.60 -11.61 4.34
C LEU A 47 -3.37 -11.25 5.19
N LEU A 48 -2.54 -12.23 5.56
CA LEU A 48 -1.28 -11.94 6.28
C LEU A 48 -0.29 -11.17 5.40
N ASN A 49 -0.17 -11.53 4.12
CA ASN A 49 0.69 -10.80 3.18
C ASN A 49 0.16 -9.39 2.89
N GLU A 50 -1.16 -9.20 2.78
CA GLU A 50 -1.80 -7.87 2.70
C GLU A 50 -1.48 -7.02 3.92
N PHE A 51 -1.55 -7.60 5.13
CA PHE A 51 -1.18 -6.91 6.35
C PHE A 51 0.30 -6.45 6.31
N ILE A 52 1.21 -7.36 5.96
CA ILE A 52 2.65 -7.09 5.94
C ILE A 52 3.01 -6.09 4.84
N GLY A 53 2.46 -6.24 3.64
CA GLY A 53 2.72 -5.32 2.52
C GLY A 53 2.15 -3.93 2.76
N THR A 54 0.98 -3.84 3.38
CA THR A 54 0.42 -2.54 3.77
C THR A 54 1.29 -1.85 4.82
N LEU A 55 1.82 -2.59 5.80
CA LEU A 55 2.83 -2.04 6.73
C LEU A 55 4.08 -1.56 5.99
N GLN A 56 4.59 -2.36 5.05
CA GLN A 56 5.78 -2.03 4.27
C GLN A 56 5.62 -0.75 3.44
N ILE A 57 4.45 -0.52 2.83
CA ILE A 57 4.19 0.73 2.10
C ILE A 57 3.98 1.88 3.08
N CYS A 58 3.14 1.71 4.12
CA CYS A 58 2.70 2.85 4.93
C CYS A 58 3.77 3.34 5.91
N THR A 59 4.59 2.45 6.49
CA THR A 59 5.54 2.84 7.54
C THR A 59 6.63 3.80 7.04
N PRO A 60 7.27 3.59 5.87
CA PRO A 60 8.24 4.54 5.32
C PRO A 60 7.69 5.96 5.09
N MET A 61 6.40 6.09 4.82
CA MET A 61 5.78 7.38 4.47
C MET A 61 5.83 8.41 5.60
N PHE A 62 6.00 7.98 6.84
CA PHE A 62 6.17 8.88 7.99
C PHE A 62 7.53 9.62 8.01
N ASP A 63 8.47 9.27 7.13
CA ASP A 63 9.76 9.96 7.01
C ASP A 63 9.78 11.03 5.90
N VAL A 64 8.80 11.00 4.99
CA VAL A 64 8.80 11.85 3.79
C VAL A 64 8.79 13.33 4.15
N GLY A 65 8.06 13.72 5.20
CA GLY A 65 8.07 15.10 5.71
C GLY A 65 9.46 15.54 6.18
N THR A 66 10.20 14.65 6.85
CA THR A 66 11.57 14.92 7.31
C THR A 66 12.53 15.13 6.14
N ILE A 67 12.39 14.32 5.09
CA ILE A 67 13.17 14.45 3.86
C ILE A 67 12.80 15.73 3.10
N LEU A 68 11.51 16.06 3.00
CA LEU A 68 11.05 17.30 2.37
C LEU A 68 11.64 18.53 3.06
N GLU A 69 11.62 18.60 4.39
CA GLU A 69 12.17 19.73 5.14
C GLU A 69 13.71 19.83 5.03
N THR A 70 14.39 18.69 4.94
CA THR A 70 15.87 18.64 4.92
C THR A 70 16.47 18.82 3.53
N TYR A 71 15.86 18.20 2.52
CA TYR A 71 16.41 18.04 1.17
C TYR A 71 15.49 18.59 0.06
N GLY A 72 14.30 19.08 0.41
CA GLY A 72 13.35 19.66 -0.52
C GLY A 72 12.75 18.64 -1.49
N LEU A 73 12.16 19.16 -2.57
CA LEU A 73 11.45 18.36 -3.57
C LEU A 73 12.33 17.31 -4.25
N PHE A 74 13.62 17.61 -4.44
CA PHE A 74 14.55 16.64 -5.03
C PHE A 74 14.81 15.45 -4.08
N GLY A 75 14.86 15.70 -2.77
CA GLY A 75 14.93 14.64 -1.77
C GLY A 75 13.73 13.71 -1.84
N VAL A 76 12.52 14.27 -1.85
CA VAL A 76 11.27 13.52 -1.99
C VAL A 76 11.24 12.71 -3.28
N PHE A 77 11.64 13.30 -4.41
CA PHE A 77 11.74 12.59 -5.69
C PHE A 77 12.60 11.33 -5.57
N VAL A 78 13.81 11.47 -5.02
CA VAL A 78 14.75 10.35 -4.86
C VAL A 78 14.22 9.32 -3.87
N GLU A 79 13.74 9.76 -2.71
CA GLU A 79 13.18 8.90 -1.66
C GLU A 79 12.03 8.05 -2.18
N ILE A 80 10.99 8.68 -2.73
CA ILE A 80 9.80 7.99 -3.21
C ILE A 80 10.16 7.05 -4.37
N THR A 81 11.03 7.49 -5.30
CA THR A 81 11.48 6.62 -6.40
C THR A 81 12.14 5.34 -5.88
N VAL A 82 13.00 5.44 -4.87
CA VAL A 82 13.69 4.28 -4.30
C VAL A 82 12.73 3.38 -3.52
N ILE A 83 11.83 3.95 -2.72
CA ILE A 83 10.83 3.20 -1.96
C ILE A 83 9.89 2.44 -2.92
N GLU A 84 9.38 3.12 -3.95
CA GLU A 84 8.50 2.52 -4.95
C GLU A 84 9.21 1.43 -5.75
N LEU A 85 10.47 1.66 -6.14
CA LEU A 85 11.25 0.65 -6.83
C LEU A 85 11.45 -0.60 -5.96
N ALA A 86 11.76 -0.41 -4.67
CA ALA A 86 11.87 -1.51 -3.72
C ALA A 86 10.53 -2.24 -3.54
N ASN A 87 9.41 -1.50 -3.49
CA ASN A 87 8.07 -2.09 -3.43
C ASN A 87 7.78 -2.94 -4.67
N CYS A 88 8.10 -2.48 -5.88
CA CYS A 88 7.93 -3.29 -7.11
C CYS A 88 8.61 -4.67 -7.01
N TYR A 89 9.75 -4.79 -6.33
CA TYR A 89 10.45 -6.06 -6.15
C TYR A 89 9.99 -6.88 -4.94
N MET A 90 9.59 -6.22 -3.85
CA MET A 90 9.45 -6.86 -2.54
C MET A 90 8.01 -7.00 -2.06
N ILE A 91 7.04 -6.34 -2.69
CA ILE A 91 5.67 -6.29 -2.18
C ILE A 91 4.90 -7.62 -2.27
N ARG A 92 5.39 -8.59 -3.06
CA ARG A 92 4.97 -10.01 -3.18
C ARG A 92 3.55 -10.36 -2.72
N ASP A 93 2.69 -10.67 -3.69
CA ASP A 93 1.35 -11.26 -3.48
C ASP A 93 0.44 -10.44 -2.55
N CYS A 94 0.58 -9.12 -2.59
CA CYS A 94 -0.38 -8.20 -2.00
C CYS A 94 -0.60 -6.97 -2.87
N VAL A 95 -1.80 -6.41 -2.73
CA VAL A 95 -2.29 -5.25 -3.48
C VAL A 95 -1.98 -3.97 -2.73
N ALA A 96 -2.14 -3.97 -1.39
CA ALA A 96 -1.85 -2.85 -0.50
C ALA A 96 -2.48 -1.49 -0.91
N SER A 97 -3.54 -1.52 -1.73
CA SER A 97 -4.27 -0.36 -2.22
C SER A 97 -5.77 -0.69 -2.35
N PRO A 98 -6.67 0.16 -1.84
CA PRO A 98 -8.12 -0.01 -2.04
C PRO A 98 -8.59 0.19 -3.47
N CYS A 99 -7.87 0.96 -4.29
CA CYS A 99 -8.32 1.36 -5.63
C CYS A 99 -8.69 0.15 -6.49
N PRO A 100 -7.76 -0.79 -6.79
CA PRO A 100 -8.09 -1.99 -7.56
C PRO A 100 -9.10 -2.90 -6.84
N ILE A 101 -9.08 -2.98 -5.51
CA ILE A 101 -10.02 -3.81 -4.76
C ILE A 101 -11.47 -3.35 -4.97
N VAL A 102 -11.71 -2.05 -4.89
CA VAL A 102 -13.06 -1.47 -5.01
C VAL A 102 -13.54 -1.55 -6.46
N THR A 103 -12.69 -1.29 -7.45
CA THR A 103 -13.07 -1.35 -8.87
C THR A 103 -13.36 -2.77 -9.33
N SER A 104 -12.57 -3.77 -8.91
CA SER A 104 -12.87 -5.18 -9.19
C SER A 104 -14.15 -5.64 -8.48
N CYS A 105 -14.46 -5.11 -7.29
CA CYS A 105 -15.67 -5.49 -6.53
C CYS A 105 -16.98 -5.12 -7.19
N TYR A 106 -16.99 -4.00 -7.89
CA TYR A 106 -18.17 -3.57 -8.62
C TYR A 106 -18.59 -4.58 -9.70
N ARG A 107 -17.65 -5.36 -10.24
CA ARG A 107 -17.88 -6.25 -11.40
C ARG A 107 -18.38 -7.65 -11.05
N LYS A 108 -18.12 -8.18 -9.84
CA LYS A 108 -18.48 -9.57 -9.42
C LYS A 108 -19.10 -9.57 -8.01
N ARG A 109 -20.03 -10.49 -7.66
CA ARG A 109 -20.68 -10.49 -6.31
C ARG A 109 -19.93 -11.29 -5.23
N LYS A 110 -19.23 -12.39 -5.60
CA LYS A 110 -18.51 -13.24 -4.62
C LYS A 110 -17.24 -12.58 -4.07
N ILE A 111 -16.69 -11.62 -4.81
CA ILE A 111 -15.50 -10.83 -4.47
C ILE A 111 -15.71 -9.86 -3.28
N LEU A 112 -16.96 -9.41 -3.04
CA LEU A 112 -17.24 -8.36 -2.05
C LEU A 112 -16.84 -8.77 -0.63
N ARG A 113 -17.12 -10.02 -0.24
CA ARG A 113 -16.77 -10.52 1.10
C ARG A 113 -15.25 -10.56 1.30
N ARG A 114 -14.49 -10.97 0.28
CA ARG A 114 -13.03 -11.01 0.34
C ARG A 114 -12.44 -9.60 0.39
N ALA A 115 -12.96 -8.68 -0.42
CA ALA A 115 -12.55 -7.29 -0.38
C ALA A 115 -12.80 -6.63 0.99
N LEU A 116 -13.91 -6.93 1.65
CA LEU A 116 -14.14 -6.45 3.02
C LEU A 116 -13.07 -6.97 3.99
N TYR A 117 -12.66 -8.23 3.87
CA TYR A 117 -11.57 -8.78 4.70
C TYR A 117 -10.22 -8.12 4.38
N VAL A 118 -9.88 -7.94 3.10
CA VAL A 118 -8.63 -7.29 2.70
C VAL A 118 -8.61 -5.84 3.16
N LEU A 119 -9.66 -5.06 2.92
CA LEU A 119 -9.75 -3.67 3.36
C LEU A 119 -9.66 -3.54 4.89
N ALA A 120 -10.34 -4.42 5.64
CA ALA A 120 -10.24 -4.42 7.10
C ALA A 120 -8.80 -4.66 7.58
N VAL A 121 -8.08 -5.58 6.91
CA VAL A 121 -6.67 -5.85 7.21
C VAL A 121 -5.77 -4.67 6.83
N GLN A 122 -5.97 -4.08 5.65
CA GLN A 122 -5.22 -2.90 5.20
C GLN A 122 -5.39 -1.73 6.16
N ILE A 123 -6.63 -1.43 6.58
CA ILE A 123 -6.92 -0.37 7.57
C ILE A 123 -6.22 -0.67 8.91
N THR A 124 -6.24 -1.93 9.34
CA THR A 124 -5.58 -2.33 10.60
C THR A 124 -4.06 -2.14 10.51
N ALA A 125 -3.44 -2.55 9.41
CA ALA A 125 -2.02 -2.34 9.15
C ALA A 125 -1.67 -0.85 9.08
N ALA A 126 -2.46 -0.07 8.35
CA ALA A 126 -2.29 1.38 8.21
C ALA A 126 -2.34 2.12 9.55
N PHE A 127 -3.21 1.71 10.47
CA PHE A 127 -3.23 2.30 11.81
C PHE A 127 -1.98 1.95 12.62
N LEU A 128 -1.49 0.71 12.48
CA LEU A 128 -0.34 0.21 13.21
C LEU A 128 0.99 0.76 12.67
N SER A 129 1.07 1.10 11.38
CA SER A 129 2.28 1.63 10.73
C SER A 129 2.81 2.89 11.42
N SER A 130 1.91 3.80 11.86
CA SER A 130 2.25 5.00 12.63
C SER A 130 2.92 4.69 13.98
N ARG A 131 2.57 3.56 14.59
CA ARG A 131 3.16 3.12 15.86
C ARG A 131 4.53 2.50 15.63
N LEU A 132 4.69 1.74 14.55
CA LEU A 132 5.97 1.16 14.17
C LEU A 132 7.00 2.25 13.78
N ALA A 133 6.59 3.23 12.98
CA ALA A 133 7.45 4.37 12.64
C ALA A 133 7.91 5.10 13.90
N ARG A 134 6.99 5.45 14.80
CA ARG A 134 7.32 6.10 16.08
C ARG A 134 8.21 5.26 16.97
N LEU A 135 7.96 3.95 17.08
CA LEU A 135 8.79 3.06 17.85
C LEU A 135 10.24 3.06 17.34
N PHE A 136 10.41 3.01 16.01
CA PHE A 136 11.73 3.08 15.40
C PHE A 136 12.39 4.45 15.65
N PHE A 137 11.69 5.55 15.40
CA PHE A 137 12.20 6.90 15.64
C PHE A 137 12.59 7.15 17.10
N SER A 138 11.87 6.52 18.04
CA SER A 138 12.14 6.59 19.48
C SER A 138 13.42 5.87 19.90
N ILE A 139 14.00 5.02 19.04
CA ILE A 139 15.34 4.43 19.26
C ILE A 139 16.41 5.52 19.26
N GLY A 140 16.14 6.69 18.64
CA GLY A 140 17.04 7.84 18.66
C GLY A 140 18.24 7.67 17.73
N VAL A 141 18.04 6.98 16.59
CA VAL A 141 19.09 6.79 15.57
C VAL A 141 19.59 8.15 15.07
N HIS A 142 18.70 9.12 14.86
CA HIS A 142 19.03 10.52 14.56
C HIS A 142 18.15 11.50 15.35
N PRO A 143 18.67 12.66 15.79
CA PRO A 143 17.90 13.62 16.59
C PRO A 143 16.63 14.16 15.91
N VAL A 144 16.65 14.35 14.58
CA VAL A 144 15.46 14.82 13.83
C VAL A 144 14.32 13.81 13.90
N HIS A 145 14.60 12.51 13.70
CA HIS A 145 13.59 11.46 13.86
C HIS A 145 13.07 11.39 15.30
N LEU A 146 13.96 11.54 16.29
CA LEU A 146 13.56 11.57 17.70
C LEU A 146 12.64 12.76 18.01
N GLU A 147 12.89 13.92 17.40
CA GLU A 147 12.02 15.09 17.50
C GLU A 147 10.63 14.80 16.92
N VAL A 148 10.56 14.20 15.72
CA VAL A 148 9.29 13.76 15.11
C VAL A 148 8.53 12.77 16.01
N ALA A 149 9.24 11.87 16.70
CA ALA A 149 8.61 10.93 17.63
C ALA A 149 8.07 11.61 18.90
N THR A 150 8.73 12.69 19.36
CA THR A 150 8.42 13.36 20.63
C THR A 150 7.38 14.47 20.47
N ASN A 151 7.51 15.27 19.41
CA ASN A 151 6.65 16.41 19.10
C ASN A 151 5.60 15.99 18.06
N TYR A 152 4.73 15.04 18.44
CA TYR A 152 3.71 14.53 17.54
C TYR A 152 2.54 15.51 17.39
N ASP A 153 2.67 16.45 16.46
CA ASP A 153 1.60 17.31 15.99
C ASP A 153 1.11 16.82 14.63
N CYS A 154 -0.02 16.11 14.59
CA CYS A 154 -0.57 15.63 13.32
C CYS A 154 -1.50 16.66 12.69
N SER A 155 -1.08 17.24 11.57
CA SER A 155 -1.89 18.06 10.67
C SER A 155 -2.08 17.34 9.33
N THR A 156 -3.17 17.65 8.63
CA THR A 156 -3.37 17.25 7.24
C THR A 156 -2.37 17.95 6.32
N ASP A 157 -1.88 17.25 5.29
CA ASP A 157 -1.04 17.84 4.24
C ASP A 157 -1.86 18.58 3.18
N LEU A 158 -3.18 18.49 3.26
CA LEU A 158 -4.09 19.21 2.39
C LEU A 158 -4.04 20.71 2.65
N SER A 159 -3.34 21.43 1.78
CA SER A 159 -3.16 22.90 1.86
C SER A 159 -4.06 23.67 0.90
N VAL A 160 -4.78 22.97 0.01
CA VAL A 160 -5.66 23.54 -1.02
C VAL A 160 -7.13 23.24 -0.76
N ALA A 161 -8.01 23.90 -1.52
CA ALA A 161 -9.45 23.62 -1.50
C ALA A 161 -9.74 22.14 -1.82
N LEU A 162 -10.78 21.57 -1.19
CA LEU A 162 -11.15 20.15 -1.34
C LEU A 162 -11.28 19.71 -2.81
N THR A 163 -11.89 20.54 -3.66
CA THR A 163 -12.07 20.24 -5.09
C THR A 163 -10.74 20.21 -5.84
N THR A 164 -9.85 21.16 -5.54
CA THR A 164 -8.50 21.20 -6.11
C THR A 164 -7.67 20.01 -5.64
N GLY A 165 -7.70 19.69 -4.35
CA GLY A 165 -6.98 18.55 -3.79
C GLY A 165 -7.47 17.23 -4.38
N ALA A 166 -8.79 17.05 -4.49
CA ALA A 166 -9.37 15.89 -5.16
C ALA A 166 -8.93 15.79 -6.62
N ALA A 167 -8.91 16.90 -7.37
CA ALA A 167 -8.45 16.90 -8.75
C ALA A 167 -6.96 16.53 -8.87
N ILE A 168 -6.11 17.01 -7.96
CA ILE A 168 -4.67 16.71 -7.92
C ILE A 168 -4.44 15.21 -7.66
N GLU A 169 -5.04 14.65 -6.60
CA GLU A 169 -4.92 13.22 -6.26
C GLU A 169 -5.45 12.33 -7.39
N GLY A 170 -6.62 12.66 -7.94
CA GLY A 170 -7.22 11.90 -9.03
C GLY A 170 -6.40 11.96 -10.32
N ALA A 171 -5.88 13.14 -10.68
CA ALA A 171 -5.03 13.30 -11.86
C ALA A 171 -3.73 12.50 -11.72
N ALA A 172 -3.10 12.50 -10.53
CA ALA A 172 -1.88 11.73 -10.29
C ALA A 172 -2.10 10.22 -10.47
N VAL A 173 -3.20 9.67 -9.94
CA VAL A 173 -3.55 8.25 -10.12
C VAL A 173 -3.78 7.91 -11.59
N LEU A 174 -4.54 8.75 -12.32
CA LEU A 174 -4.81 8.54 -13.74
C LEU A 174 -3.53 8.57 -14.56
N LEU A 175 -2.69 9.59 -14.36
CA LEU A 175 -1.42 9.71 -15.06
C LEU A 175 -0.48 8.54 -14.72
N GLY A 176 -0.46 8.10 -13.45
CA GLY A 176 0.28 6.93 -13.01
C GLY A 176 -0.11 5.67 -13.77
N LYS A 177 -1.41 5.39 -13.90
CA LYS A 177 -1.90 4.24 -14.70
C LYS A 177 -1.60 4.40 -16.18
N CYS A 178 -1.71 5.59 -16.76
CA CYS A 178 -1.29 5.82 -18.14
C CYS A 178 0.19 5.52 -18.36
N VAL A 179 1.06 5.95 -17.45
CA VAL A 179 2.51 5.68 -17.54
C VAL A 179 2.79 4.19 -17.36
N GLU A 180 2.10 3.53 -16.41
CA GLU A 180 2.21 2.08 -16.20
C GLU A 180 1.88 1.31 -17.50
N THR A 181 0.75 1.60 -18.13
CA THR A 181 0.33 0.95 -19.38
C THR A 181 1.30 1.24 -20.53
N VAL A 182 1.74 2.50 -20.68
CA VAL A 182 2.72 2.84 -21.72
C VAL A 182 4.05 2.14 -21.46
N ALA A 183 4.49 2.04 -20.21
CA ALA A 183 5.73 1.35 -19.86
C ALA A 183 5.64 -0.16 -20.13
N SER A 184 4.52 -0.81 -19.77
CA SER A 184 4.30 -2.23 -20.03
C SER A 184 4.29 -2.55 -21.52
N ASP A 185 3.70 -1.68 -22.34
CA ASP A 185 3.64 -1.86 -23.79
C ASP A 185 4.99 -1.59 -24.48
N ARG A 186 5.78 -0.66 -23.94
CA ARG A 186 6.98 -0.16 -24.61
C ARG A 186 8.26 -0.91 -24.24
N TYR A 187 8.36 -1.41 -23.01
CA TYR A 187 9.54 -2.08 -22.50
C TYR A 187 9.24 -3.56 -22.26
N ALA A 188 10.00 -4.45 -22.88
CA ALA A 188 9.90 -5.89 -22.60
C ALA A 188 10.61 -6.28 -21.28
N ASP A 189 11.57 -5.46 -20.83
CA ASP A 189 12.33 -5.69 -19.62
C ASP A 189 11.58 -5.14 -18.39
N SER A 190 11.23 -6.03 -17.46
CA SER A 190 10.55 -5.70 -16.21
C SER A 190 11.32 -4.71 -15.36
N TRP A 191 12.66 -4.71 -15.39
CA TRP A 191 13.47 -3.75 -14.65
C TRP A 191 13.22 -2.31 -15.14
N LEU A 192 13.21 -2.11 -16.45
CA LEU A 192 12.95 -0.79 -17.05
C LEU A 192 11.51 -0.32 -16.79
N GLN A 193 10.54 -1.23 -16.83
CA GLN A 193 9.15 -0.90 -16.47
C GLN A 193 9.07 -0.37 -15.03
N TYR A 194 9.64 -1.10 -14.07
CA TYR A 194 9.64 -0.69 -12.66
C TYR A 194 10.38 0.63 -12.46
N LEU A 195 11.56 0.79 -13.08
CA LEU A 195 12.31 2.04 -12.98
C LEU A 195 11.51 3.25 -13.49
N VAL A 196 10.83 3.11 -14.64
CA VAL A 196 10.02 4.19 -15.23
C VAL A 196 8.81 4.50 -14.33
N ASN A 197 8.09 3.48 -13.87
CA ASN A 197 6.91 3.65 -13.03
C ASN A 197 7.26 4.29 -11.68
N SER A 198 8.30 3.78 -11.00
CA SER A 198 8.74 4.33 -9.70
C SER A 198 9.32 5.73 -9.83
N SER A 199 10.08 6.02 -10.91
CA SER A 199 10.59 7.38 -11.16
C SER A 199 9.45 8.36 -11.44
N PHE A 200 8.43 7.94 -12.18
CA PHE A 200 7.26 8.77 -12.43
C PHE A 200 6.45 9.01 -11.15
N ALA A 201 6.26 7.98 -10.31
CA ALA A 201 5.62 8.11 -9.01
C ALA A 201 6.36 9.10 -8.10
N GLY A 202 7.69 9.01 -8.01
CA GLY A 202 8.50 9.98 -7.28
C GLY A 202 8.41 11.39 -7.86
N PHE A 203 8.40 11.52 -9.19
CA PHE A 203 8.31 12.82 -9.86
C PHE A 203 6.96 13.50 -9.60
N ILE A 204 5.86 12.78 -9.81
CA ILE A 204 4.52 13.33 -9.59
C ILE A 204 4.32 13.66 -8.11
N CYS A 205 4.77 12.80 -7.19
CA CYS A 205 4.75 13.06 -5.74
C CYS A 205 5.47 14.36 -5.39
N ALA A 206 6.71 14.55 -5.86
CA ALA A 206 7.45 15.78 -5.62
C ALA A 206 6.75 17.04 -6.15
N LEU A 207 5.96 16.95 -7.23
CA LEU A 207 5.16 18.07 -7.73
C LEU A 207 3.93 18.36 -6.88
N GLY A 208 3.29 17.30 -6.35
CA GLY A 208 2.01 17.38 -5.63
C GLY A 208 2.11 17.52 -4.12
N ILE A 209 3.26 17.21 -3.52
CA ILE A 209 3.39 17.01 -2.07
C ILE A 209 2.99 18.23 -1.24
N ASN A 210 3.33 19.44 -1.69
CA ASN A 210 2.96 20.68 -0.97
C ASN A 210 1.47 21.04 -1.04
N PHE A 211 0.70 20.37 -1.90
CA PHE A 211 -0.73 20.63 -2.07
C PHE A 211 -1.60 19.64 -1.29
N THR A 212 -1.26 18.35 -1.33
CA THR A 212 -2.09 17.29 -0.74
C THR A 212 -1.29 16.22 0.02
N GLY A 213 0.03 16.30 0.05
CA GLY A 213 0.91 15.18 0.39
C GLY A 213 1.14 14.19 -0.77
N LEU A 214 0.27 14.24 -1.78
CA LEU A 214 0.20 13.36 -2.96
C LEU A 214 0.42 11.88 -2.67
N TYR A 215 -0.56 11.30 -2.00
CA TYR A 215 -0.51 9.90 -1.58
C TYR A 215 -0.88 8.93 -2.69
N GLY A 216 -1.86 9.26 -3.55
CA GLY A 216 -2.35 8.40 -4.64
C GLY A 216 -2.97 7.06 -4.20
N ASN A 217 -2.86 6.70 -2.92
CA ASN A 217 -3.36 5.48 -2.31
C ASN A 217 -4.18 5.84 -1.04
N PRO A 218 -5.48 5.52 -1.01
CA PRO A 218 -6.35 5.87 0.11
C PRO A 218 -5.87 5.34 1.47
N ILE A 219 -5.25 4.16 1.50
CA ILE A 219 -4.77 3.56 2.75
C ILE A 219 -3.52 4.27 3.27
N VAL A 220 -2.64 4.68 2.38
CA VAL A 220 -1.45 5.46 2.75
C VAL A 220 -1.86 6.84 3.27
N ALA A 221 -2.75 7.52 2.56
CA ALA A 221 -3.30 8.80 2.98
C ALA A 221 -3.95 8.69 4.37
N SER A 222 -4.73 7.62 4.60
CA SER A 222 -5.35 7.39 5.90
C SER A 222 -4.38 7.03 7.01
N ALA A 223 -3.29 6.31 6.70
CA ALA A 223 -2.23 6.05 7.68
C ALA A 223 -1.60 7.35 8.19
N CYS A 224 -1.35 8.30 7.27
CA CYS A 224 -0.58 9.50 7.57
C CYS A 224 -1.45 10.65 8.10
N THR A 225 -2.68 10.82 7.60
CA THR A 225 -3.46 12.06 7.82
C THR A 225 -4.88 11.84 8.35
N PHE A 226 -5.37 10.60 8.47
CA PHE A 226 -6.72 10.38 9.00
C PHE A 226 -6.79 10.77 10.48
N ASN A 227 -7.84 11.50 10.87
CA ASN A 227 -8.02 12.03 12.23
C ASN A 227 -6.97 13.07 12.66
N CYS A 228 -6.22 13.63 11.70
CA CYS A 228 -5.31 14.76 11.93
C CYS A 228 -6.04 16.10 11.77
N LEU A 229 -5.49 17.17 12.34
CA LEU A 229 -6.11 18.49 12.33
C LEU A 229 -6.11 19.10 10.92
N GLY A 230 -7.15 19.88 10.59
CA GLY A 230 -7.19 20.73 9.39
C GLY A 230 -8.17 20.30 8.29
N VAL A 231 -8.67 19.06 8.30
CA VAL A 231 -9.72 18.61 7.37
C VAL A 231 -10.79 17.80 8.08
N SER A 232 -12.05 17.91 7.64
CA SER A 232 -13.13 17.06 8.15
C SER A 232 -12.98 15.63 7.63
N HIS A 233 -13.54 14.64 8.33
CA HIS A 233 -13.51 13.24 7.87
C HIS A 233 -14.13 13.08 6.48
N LEU A 234 -15.22 13.78 6.19
CA LEU A 234 -15.84 13.77 4.86
C LEU A 234 -14.93 14.41 3.81
N GLY A 235 -14.21 15.48 4.15
CA GLY A 235 -13.22 16.09 3.27
C GLY A 235 -12.08 15.12 2.94
N HIS A 236 -11.55 14.43 3.95
CA HIS A 236 -10.52 13.40 3.76
C HIS A 236 -11.03 12.27 2.87
N LEU A 237 -12.22 11.72 3.14
CA LEU A 237 -12.79 10.66 2.31
C LEU A 237 -13.07 11.12 0.87
N ALA A 238 -13.50 12.38 0.67
CA ALA A 238 -13.71 12.90 -0.67
C ALA A 238 -12.40 13.03 -1.47
N VAL A 239 -11.36 13.58 -0.85
CA VAL A 239 -10.07 13.86 -1.52
C VAL A 239 -9.24 12.59 -1.70
N TYR A 240 -9.06 11.81 -0.63
CA TYR A 240 -8.08 10.72 -0.61
C TYR A 240 -8.68 9.33 -0.86
N TRP A 241 -10.00 9.17 -0.75
CA TRP A 241 -10.66 7.89 -1.07
C TRP A 241 -11.44 7.96 -2.38
N ALA A 242 -12.46 8.82 -2.43
CA ALA A 242 -13.36 8.87 -3.57
C ALA A 242 -12.63 9.27 -4.86
N SER A 243 -11.78 10.30 -4.82
CA SER A 243 -11.08 10.75 -6.03
C SER A 243 -10.10 9.71 -6.61
N PRO A 244 -9.14 9.14 -5.85
CA PRO A 244 -8.29 8.06 -6.34
C PRO A 244 -9.06 6.84 -6.88
N ILE A 245 -10.12 6.41 -6.21
CA ILE A 245 -10.94 5.26 -6.66
C ILE A 245 -11.65 5.57 -7.99
N VAL A 246 -12.23 6.77 -8.12
CA VAL A 246 -12.88 7.20 -9.37
C VAL A 246 -11.87 7.32 -10.50
N ALA A 247 -10.69 7.90 -10.24
CA ALA A 247 -9.63 8.01 -11.22
C ALA A 247 -9.11 6.64 -11.68
N TRP A 248 -8.96 5.68 -10.76
CA TRP A 248 -8.59 4.30 -11.07
C TRP A 248 -9.63 3.64 -11.98
N TYR A 249 -10.91 3.74 -11.62
CA TYR A 249 -12.01 3.22 -12.43
C TYR A 249 -12.03 3.80 -13.85
N ILE A 250 -11.87 5.13 -13.97
CA ILE A 250 -11.80 5.80 -15.27
C ILE A 250 -10.60 5.29 -16.08
N SER A 251 -9.45 5.09 -15.43
CA SER A 251 -8.24 4.61 -16.08
C SER A 251 -8.42 3.20 -16.64
N GLU A 252 -8.97 2.27 -15.85
CA GLU A 252 -9.31 0.92 -16.32
C GLU A 252 -10.28 0.96 -17.51
N PHE A 253 -11.29 1.82 -17.43
CA PHE A 253 -12.30 1.96 -18.50
C PHE A 253 -11.71 2.52 -19.80
N VAL A 254 -10.85 3.54 -19.71
CA VAL A 254 -10.26 4.22 -20.87
C VAL A 254 -9.13 3.40 -21.50
N LEU A 255 -8.29 2.78 -20.68
CA LEU A 255 -7.11 2.02 -21.13
C LEU A 255 -7.47 0.57 -21.50
N GLY A 256 -8.64 0.06 -21.06
CA GLY A 256 -9.05 -1.32 -21.31
C GLY A 256 -8.19 -2.35 -20.58
N VAL A 257 -7.44 -1.93 -19.56
CA VAL A 257 -6.60 -2.79 -18.72
C VAL A 257 -7.39 -3.11 -17.46
N GLU A 258 -7.62 -4.41 -17.20
CA GLU A 258 -8.25 -4.87 -15.96
C GLU A 258 -7.15 -5.35 -15.02
N ASP A 259 -7.08 -4.77 -13.81
CA ASP A 259 -6.26 -5.36 -12.77
C ASP A 259 -6.99 -6.57 -12.20
N ASP A 260 -6.48 -7.76 -12.48
CA ASP A 260 -7.05 -9.02 -12.02
C ASP A 260 -6.86 -9.17 -10.51
N PHE A 261 -7.84 -8.71 -9.72
CA PHE A 261 -8.01 -9.20 -8.35
C PHE A 261 -8.48 -10.67 -8.43
N GLU A 262 -7.54 -11.58 -8.66
CA GLU A 262 -7.80 -12.99 -8.96
C GLU A 262 -8.70 -13.64 -7.91
N GLU A 263 -9.83 -14.21 -8.35
CA GLU A 263 -10.53 -15.26 -7.60
C GLU A 263 -9.67 -16.52 -7.65
N ILE A 264 -8.92 -16.80 -6.58
CA ILE A 264 -8.45 -18.16 -6.38
C ILE A 264 -9.66 -18.93 -5.84
N GLU A 265 -10.22 -19.81 -6.67
CA GLU A 265 -11.18 -20.80 -6.22
C GLU A 265 -10.59 -21.49 -4.98
N GLU A 266 -11.36 -21.55 -3.89
CA GLU A 266 -11.11 -22.57 -2.87
C GLU A 266 -11.22 -23.89 -3.61
N GLU A 267 -10.09 -24.49 -4.02
CA GLU A 267 -10.06 -25.91 -4.36
C GLU A 267 -10.59 -26.61 -3.11
N GLU A 268 -11.88 -26.98 -3.10
CA GLU A 268 -12.40 -27.92 -2.13
C GLU A 268 -11.44 -29.12 -2.20
N PRO A 269 -10.78 -29.50 -1.10
CA PRO A 269 -9.80 -30.57 -1.15
C PRO A 269 -10.49 -31.79 -1.76
N LYS A 270 -9.91 -32.41 -2.79
CA LYS A 270 -10.53 -33.51 -3.56
C LYS A 270 -11.22 -34.58 -2.69
N LYS A 271 -10.70 -34.79 -1.47
CA LYS A 271 -11.27 -35.68 -0.44
C LYS A 271 -12.63 -35.24 0.13
N GLU A 272 -12.94 -33.95 0.20
CA GLU A 272 -14.25 -33.42 0.61
C GLU A 272 -15.28 -33.47 -0.52
N VAL A 273 -14.86 -33.24 -1.77
CA VAL A 273 -15.70 -33.43 -2.96
C VAL A 273 -16.09 -34.90 -3.10
N GLU A 274 -15.12 -35.82 -3.05
CA GLU A 274 -15.36 -37.27 -3.06
C GLU A 274 -16.27 -37.69 -1.90
N LYS A 275 -16.06 -37.17 -0.68
CA LYS A 275 -16.94 -37.46 0.47
C LYS A 275 -18.37 -36.95 0.28
N ARG A 276 -18.57 -35.82 -0.40
CA ARG A 276 -19.89 -35.27 -0.69
C ARG A 276 -20.60 -36.03 -1.79
N GLU A 277 -19.89 -36.41 -2.85
CA GLU A 277 -20.43 -37.21 -3.95
C GLU A 277 -20.81 -38.61 -3.47
N MET A 278 -19.93 -39.27 -2.71
CA MET A 278 -20.21 -40.57 -2.10
C MET A 278 -21.40 -40.51 -1.13
N LYS A 279 -21.55 -39.42 -0.36
CA LYS A 279 -22.75 -39.19 0.48
C LYS A 279 -24.03 -38.95 -0.31
N LYS A 280 -23.95 -38.40 -1.53
CA LYS A 280 -25.10 -38.21 -2.43
C LYS A 280 -25.53 -39.54 -3.04
N GLU A 281 -24.60 -40.37 -3.49
CA GLU A 281 -24.86 -41.71 -4.04
C GLU A 281 -25.48 -42.65 -3.01
N ILE A 282 -24.96 -42.65 -1.77
CA ILE A 282 -25.52 -43.45 -0.66
C ILE A 282 -26.96 -43.01 -0.33
N LYS A 283 -27.32 -41.74 -0.56
CA LYS A 283 -28.68 -41.24 -0.34
C LYS A 283 -29.62 -41.51 -1.51
N SER A 284 -29.12 -41.62 -2.75
CA SER A 284 -29.96 -41.98 -3.90
C SER A 284 -30.21 -43.48 -3.97
N GLY A 285 -29.23 -44.32 -3.63
CA GLY A 285 -29.38 -45.77 -3.61
C GLY A 285 -30.24 -46.34 -2.47
N LYS A 286 -30.65 -45.50 -1.51
CA LYS A 286 -31.50 -45.90 -0.36
C LYS A 286 -32.99 -45.57 -0.56
N LYS A 287 -33.37 -45.14 -1.77
CA LYS A 287 -34.74 -44.75 -2.12
C LYS A 287 -35.45 -45.77 -3.01
N ASP A 288 -34.74 -46.83 -3.42
CA ASP A 288 -35.20 -47.87 -4.34
C ASP A 288 -35.32 -49.27 -3.70
N ASP A 289 -35.28 -49.36 -2.36
CA ASP A 289 -35.60 -50.57 -1.57
C ASP A 289 -36.81 -50.32 -0.64
#